data_AF-A7SRU2-F1
#
_entry.id   AF-A7SRU2-F1
#
_cell.length_a   1.000
_cell.length_b   1.000
_cell.length_c   1.000
_cell.angle_alpha   90.00
_cell.angle_beta   90.00
_cell.angle_gamma   90.00
#
_symmetry.space_group_name_H-M   'P 1'
#
loop_
_entity.id
_entity.type
_entity.pdbx_description
1 polymer ?
#
loop_
_entity_poly.entity_id
_entity_poly.type
_entity_poly.pdbx_seq_one_letter_code
_entity_poly.pdbx_strand_id
1 'polypeptide(L)'
;MLLVQDRAEEDRRTSDGAAAESEARRPDAVFCALLRGLRRPFHGEDDKESYCKAGKPEVNSNNNNNLFSVDDVRSGHPVSRARGAHEIRCPMLNSISLAQVNPATCVSRDQRFSTVCRFECPRGYEMKKSKLRTLSLTCGLDGQWNGKPETCDDVEAPEITCPQDMTVNNEPQMSYAEVTWDEPIIKDNSQGNDPNAKIEITKSHTSPKKFEIGKNQVVTYSVKDGANLTASCNFRVTVQGG
;
A
#
# COMPACT_ATOMS: atom_id res chain seq x y z
N MET A 1 86.68 -7.62 -13.28
CA MET A 1 87.41 -6.54 -12.59
C MET A 1 86.43 -5.87 -11.65
N LEU A 2 86.64 -5.98 -10.33
CA LEU A 2 85.90 -5.33 -9.22
C LEU A 2 84.41 -5.74 -9.07
N LEU A 3 84.03 -6.56 -8.08
CA LEU A 3 83.70 -6.27 -6.66
C LEU A 3 82.24 -5.74 -6.50
N VAL A 4 81.39 -6.09 -5.53
CA VAL A 4 81.49 -6.63 -4.14
C VAL A 4 80.32 -7.63 -3.91
N GLN A 5 80.49 -8.84 -3.34
CA GLN A 5 80.04 -9.31 -1.99
C GLN A 5 78.69 -8.71 -1.47
N ASP A 6 77.77 -9.46 -0.85
CA ASP A 6 78.00 -10.33 0.32
C ASP A 6 77.10 -11.60 0.44
N ARG A 7 77.30 -12.38 1.52
CA ARG A 7 76.76 -13.74 1.80
C ARG A 7 75.54 -13.80 2.73
N ALA A 8 74.86 -14.96 2.69
CA ALA A 8 73.96 -15.57 3.70
C ALA A 8 72.63 -14.83 3.95
N GLU A 9 71.46 -15.44 4.19
CA GLU A 9 70.95 -16.83 4.14
C GLU A 9 69.38 -16.73 4.08
N GLU A 10 68.50 -17.72 3.91
CA GLU A 10 68.59 -19.20 3.88
C GLU A 10 67.46 -19.80 2.98
N ASP A 11 67.79 -20.90 2.28
CA ASP A 11 66.99 -21.90 1.54
C ASP A 11 65.76 -21.57 0.62
N ARG A 12 65.34 -22.59 -0.14
CA ARG A 12 64.47 -22.55 -1.33
C ARG A 12 63.17 -23.34 -1.16
N ARG A 13 62.16 -22.94 -1.96
CA ARG A 13 61.22 -23.75 -2.82
C ARG A 13 60.86 -25.20 -2.38
N THR A 14 59.62 -25.68 -2.49
CA THR A 14 58.44 -25.24 -3.28
C THR A 14 57.17 -25.99 -2.87
N SER A 15 56.04 -25.48 -3.39
CA SER A 15 54.72 -26.13 -3.65
C SER A 15 53.67 -26.00 -2.55
N ASP A 16 52.38 -25.79 -2.85
CA ASP A 16 51.71 -25.30 -4.07
C ASP A 16 50.29 -24.83 -3.68
N GLY A 17 49.57 -24.16 -4.59
CA GLY A 17 48.11 -24.06 -4.48
C GLY A 17 47.54 -22.76 -3.90
N ALA A 18 47.60 -21.68 -4.68
CA ALA A 18 46.64 -20.59 -4.53
C ALA A 18 45.24 -21.07 -4.94
N ALA A 19 44.39 -21.42 -3.98
CA ALA A 19 42.98 -21.71 -4.21
C ALA A 19 42.16 -20.44 -3.93
N ALA A 20 41.52 -19.89 -4.97
CA ALA A 20 40.61 -18.77 -4.81
C ALA A 20 39.40 -19.17 -3.94
N GLU A 21 39.00 -18.30 -3.02
CA GLU A 21 37.72 -18.42 -2.32
C GLU A 21 36.59 -18.23 -3.35
N SER A 22 36.11 -19.35 -3.88
CA SER A 22 34.87 -19.36 -4.66
C SER A 22 33.70 -19.14 -3.70
N GLU A 23 32.90 -18.10 -3.96
CA GLU A 23 31.62 -17.89 -3.30
C GLU A 23 30.72 -19.12 -3.53
N ALA A 24 30.68 -20.02 -2.55
CA ALA A 24 29.73 -21.11 -2.54
C ALA A 24 28.32 -20.52 -2.47
N ARG A 25 27.61 -20.51 -3.61
CA ARG A 25 26.22 -20.04 -3.69
C ARG A 25 25.40 -20.73 -2.61
N ARG A 26 24.84 -19.93 -1.71
CA ARG A 26 23.92 -20.38 -0.66
C ARG A 26 22.77 -21.15 -1.34
N PRO A 27 22.44 -22.39 -0.92
CA PRO A 27 21.31 -23.10 -1.49
C PRO A 27 20.01 -22.35 -1.16
N ASP A 28 19.22 -22.05 -2.19
CA ASP A 28 17.95 -21.34 -2.05
C ASP A 28 16.95 -22.08 -1.17
N ALA A 29 16.03 -21.33 -0.55
CA ALA A 29 15.02 -21.84 0.38
C ALA A 29 14.13 -22.97 -0.20
N VAL A 30 14.06 -23.08 -1.53
CA VAL A 30 13.37 -24.15 -2.27
C VAL A 30 14.05 -25.51 -2.07
N PHE A 31 15.38 -25.55 -1.97
CA PHE A 31 16.15 -26.80 -1.79
C PHE A 31 15.80 -27.49 -0.46
N CYS A 32 15.65 -26.72 0.62
CA CYS A 32 15.26 -27.23 1.93
C CYS A 32 13.78 -27.62 2.04
N ALA A 33 12.92 -27.18 1.11
CA ALA A 33 11.49 -27.52 1.09
C ALA A 33 11.23 -28.93 0.51
N LEU A 34 12.08 -29.39 -0.42
CA LEU A 34 11.88 -30.65 -1.16
C LEU A 34 12.16 -31.93 -0.35
N LEU A 35 12.88 -31.84 0.77
CA LEU A 35 13.23 -33.00 1.59
C LEU A 35 12.06 -33.52 2.47
N ARG A 36 10.94 -32.80 2.57
CA ARG A 36 9.75 -33.23 3.35
C ARG A 36 8.91 -34.34 2.71
N GLY A 37 9.35 -34.93 1.59
CA GLY A 37 8.58 -35.92 0.81
C GLY A 37 9.11 -37.35 0.74
N LEU A 38 10.37 -37.62 1.07
CA LEU A 38 11.01 -38.92 0.79
C LEU A 38 11.08 -39.85 2.03
N ARG A 39 10.20 -40.85 2.06
CA ARG A 39 10.31 -41.99 2.98
C ARG A 39 11.41 -42.96 2.53
N ARG A 40 12.58 -42.95 3.17
CA ARG A 40 13.42 -44.14 3.53
C ARG A 40 14.69 -43.72 4.29
N PRO A 41 15.33 -44.63 5.05
CA PRO A 41 16.36 -44.28 6.02
C PRO A 41 17.74 -44.14 5.35
N PHE A 42 18.54 -43.19 5.83
CA PHE A 42 19.96 -43.10 5.54
C PHE A 42 20.77 -43.10 6.84
N HIS A 43 21.82 -43.92 6.87
CA HIS A 43 22.82 -43.94 7.94
C HIS A 43 23.91 -42.91 7.62
N GLY A 44 24.17 -41.99 8.55
CA GLY A 44 25.37 -41.14 8.56
C GLY A 44 25.27 -39.83 7.78
N GLU A 45 24.66 -38.79 8.38
CA GLU A 45 24.85 -37.38 7.96
C GLU A 45 24.49 -36.37 9.08
N ASP A 46 24.93 -36.60 10.32
CA ASP A 46 24.46 -35.90 11.54
C ASP A 46 24.72 -34.37 11.62
N ASP A 47 25.56 -33.81 10.75
CA ASP A 47 25.90 -32.37 10.79
C ASP A 47 24.97 -31.46 9.95
N LYS A 48 24.27 -31.99 8.94
CA LYS A 48 23.45 -31.14 8.03
C LYS A 48 22.07 -30.79 8.60
N GLU A 49 21.44 -31.71 9.32
CA GLU A 49 20.16 -31.43 9.99
C GLU A 49 20.37 -30.48 11.20
N SER A 50 21.51 -30.62 11.88
CA SER A 50 21.94 -29.77 13.00
C SER A 50 22.18 -28.31 12.56
N TYR A 51 22.82 -28.09 11.41
CA TYR A 51 22.98 -26.74 10.83
C TYR A 51 21.66 -26.06 10.45
N CYS A 52 20.62 -26.83 10.09
CA CYS A 52 19.28 -26.27 9.83
C CYS A 52 18.51 -25.90 11.11
N LYS A 53 18.89 -26.47 12.27
CA LYS A 53 18.28 -26.19 13.59
C LYS A 53 18.95 -25.00 14.29
N ALA A 54 20.26 -24.83 14.14
CA ALA A 54 21.03 -23.79 14.83
C ALA A 54 20.70 -22.32 14.45
N GLY A 55 19.84 -22.08 13.45
CA GLY A 55 19.53 -20.75 12.91
C GLY A 55 18.04 -20.43 12.77
N LYS A 56 17.14 -21.21 13.39
CA LYS A 56 15.69 -20.93 13.38
C LYS A 56 15.09 -21.09 14.77
N PRO A 57 14.18 -20.21 15.20
CA PRO A 57 13.36 -20.49 16.37
C PRO A 57 12.56 -21.78 16.12
N GLU A 58 12.60 -22.71 17.06
CA GLU A 58 11.64 -23.81 17.05
C GLU A 58 10.26 -23.25 17.38
N VAL A 59 9.23 -23.75 16.69
CA VAL A 59 7.85 -23.30 16.85
C VAL A 59 6.98 -24.48 17.26
N ASN A 60 6.33 -24.37 18.42
CA ASN A 60 5.44 -25.40 18.94
C ASN A 60 4.01 -24.87 19.15
N SER A 61 3.02 -25.74 18.94
CA SER A 61 1.60 -25.45 19.16
C SER A 61 1.16 -25.97 20.53
N ASN A 62 0.44 -25.18 21.31
CA ASN A 62 -0.18 -25.65 22.54
C ASN A 62 -1.58 -26.26 22.29
N ASN A 63 -2.17 -26.88 23.32
CA ASN A 63 -3.52 -27.47 23.25
C ASN A 63 -4.65 -26.46 22.92
N ASN A 64 -4.35 -25.16 22.88
CA ASN A 64 -5.27 -24.08 22.53
C ASN A 64 -4.94 -23.44 21.15
N ASN A 65 -4.18 -24.14 20.28
CA ASN A 65 -3.74 -23.70 18.95
C ASN A 65 -2.87 -22.43 18.89
N ASN A 66 -2.31 -21.96 20.02
CA ASN A 66 -1.33 -20.87 20.00
C ASN A 66 0.05 -21.40 19.59
N LEU A 67 0.72 -20.68 18.70
CA LEU A 67 2.10 -20.96 18.28
C LEU A 67 3.09 -20.04 19.02
N PHE A 68 4.13 -20.65 19.60
CA PHE A 68 5.15 -19.99 20.39
C PHE A 68 6.52 -20.18 19.76
N SER A 69 7.34 -19.13 19.76
CA SER A 69 8.78 -19.24 19.59
C SER A 69 9.38 -19.77 20.89
N VAL A 70 10.28 -20.74 20.81
CA VAL A 70 11.07 -21.22 21.95
C VAL A 70 12.55 -20.98 21.70
N ASP A 71 13.14 -20.14 22.56
CA ASP A 71 14.51 -19.66 22.39
C ASP A 71 15.57 -20.62 22.99
N ASP A 72 15.15 -21.66 23.71
CA ASP A 72 16.03 -22.72 24.25
C ASP A 72 15.25 -24.05 24.45
N VAL A 73 15.48 -25.03 23.57
CA VAL A 73 14.99 -26.41 23.72
C VAL A 73 16.16 -27.33 24.00
N ARG A 74 16.53 -27.47 25.27
CA ARG A 74 17.28 -28.64 25.71
C ARG A 74 16.46 -29.90 25.42
N SER A 75 17.02 -30.75 24.56
CA SER A 75 16.42 -31.99 24.09
C SER A 75 15.95 -32.87 25.26
N GLY A 76 14.64 -33.14 25.31
CA GLY A 76 14.05 -34.09 26.26
C GLY A 76 13.43 -33.51 27.54
N HIS A 77 12.97 -32.25 27.55
CA HIS A 77 12.11 -31.73 28.64
C HIS A 77 10.72 -31.30 28.15
N PRO A 78 9.63 -31.61 28.90
CA PRO A 78 8.29 -31.15 28.54
C PRO A 78 8.18 -29.63 28.60
N VAL A 79 7.67 -29.03 27.51
CA VAL A 79 7.64 -27.57 27.25
C VAL A 79 6.77 -26.78 28.25
N SER A 80 5.99 -27.46 29.11
CA SER A 80 5.29 -26.85 30.26
C SER A 80 6.21 -26.10 31.23
N ARG A 81 7.53 -26.23 31.10
CA ARG A 81 8.54 -25.52 31.90
C ARG A 81 9.67 -24.87 31.10
N ALA A 82 9.48 -24.61 29.81
CA ALA A 82 10.46 -23.89 28.99
C ALA A 82 10.59 -22.43 29.48
N ARG A 83 11.79 -22.03 29.93
CA ARG A 83 12.09 -20.63 30.27
C ARG A 83 12.33 -19.86 28.98
N GLY A 84 11.35 -19.09 28.52
CA GLY A 84 11.49 -18.24 27.32
C GLY A 84 10.50 -18.51 26.18
N ALA A 85 9.52 -19.40 26.34
CA ALA A 85 8.47 -19.56 25.33
C ALA A 85 7.61 -18.29 25.22
N HIS A 86 7.72 -17.56 24.10
CA HIS A 86 6.93 -16.35 23.85
C HIS A 86 5.97 -16.55 22.66
N GLU A 87 4.76 -16.02 22.77
CA GLU A 87 3.71 -16.20 21.76
C GLU A 87 4.03 -15.39 20.50
N ILE A 88 3.97 -16.02 19.32
CA ILE A 88 4.25 -15.32 18.05
C ILE A 88 3.12 -14.32 17.79
N ARG A 89 3.51 -13.04 17.79
CA ARG A 89 2.61 -11.90 17.62
C ARG A 89 3.21 -10.89 16.67
N CYS A 90 2.36 -10.30 15.84
CA CYS A 90 2.71 -9.18 14.99
C CYS A 90 2.25 -7.87 15.64
N PRO A 91 3.04 -6.79 15.54
CA PRO A 91 2.71 -5.51 16.15
C PRO A 91 1.39 -4.98 15.59
N MET A 92 0.64 -4.23 16.41
CA MET A 92 -0.56 -3.54 15.94
C MET A 92 -0.24 -2.65 14.72
N LEU A 93 -1.15 -2.65 13.75
CA LEU A 93 -1.02 -1.83 12.55
C LEU A 93 -1.50 -0.41 12.85
N ASN A 94 -0.92 0.59 12.19
CA ASN A 94 -1.44 1.95 12.29
C ASN A 94 -2.83 2.03 11.63
N SER A 95 -3.72 2.83 12.20
CA SER A 95 -4.95 3.24 11.51
C SER A 95 -4.59 3.99 10.23
N ILE A 96 -5.24 3.61 9.13
CA ILE A 96 -5.14 4.30 7.85
C ILE A 96 -6.31 5.28 7.77
N SER A 97 -6.07 6.50 7.30
CA SER A 97 -7.15 7.42 6.94
C SER A 97 -8.13 6.77 5.96
N LEU A 98 -9.43 6.97 6.21
CA LEU A 98 -10.57 6.53 5.40
C LEU A 98 -10.82 5.01 5.31
N ALA A 99 -9.82 4.15 5.49
CA ALA A 99 -10.00 2.69 5.39
C ALA A 99 -10.70 2.10 6.63
N GLN A 100 -11.74 1.29 6.42
CA GLN A 100 -12.31 0.44 7.47
C GLN A 100 -11.39 -0.77 7.72
N VAL A 101 -11.20 -1.15 8.99
CA VAL A 101 -10.33 -2.29 9.37
C VAL A 101 -11.11 -3.35 10.13
N ASN A 102 -11.00 -4.60 9.68
CA ASN A 102 -11.65 -5.76 10.27
C ASN A 102 -10.67 -6.93 10.46
N PRO A 103 -10.52 -7.50 11.68
CA PRO A 103 -11.10 -7.02 12.94
C PRO A 103 -10.48 -5.70 13.41
N ALA A 104 -11.25 -4.88 14.12
CA ALA A 104 -10.77 -3.62 14.70
C ALA A 104 -9.58 -3.80 15.66
N THR A 105 -9.37 -5.02 16.18
CA THR A 105 -8.20 -5.37 16.99
C THR A 105 -6.89 -5.16 16.26
N CYS A 106 -6.88 -5.25 14.92
CA CYS A 106 -5.70 -5.06 14.07
C CYS A 106 -5.00 -3.70 14.27
N VAL A 107 -5.74 -2.67 14.70
CA VAL A 107 -5.23 -1.31 14.93
C VAL A 107 -5.29 -0.88 16.40
N SER A 108 -5.53 -1.82 17.33
CA SER A 108 -5.64 -1.50 18.77
C SER A 108 -4.78 -2.37 19.70
N ARG A 109 -4.19 -3.47 19.19
CA ARG A 109 -3.26 -4.33 19.93
C ARG A 109 -2.50 -5.28 19.00
N ASP A 110 -1.48 -5.94 19.51
CA ASP A 110 -0.71 -6.93 18.75
C ASP A 110 -1.55 -8.17 18.44
N GLN A 111 -1.49 -8.62 17.19
CA GLN A 111 -2.27 -9.76 16.69
C GLN A 111 -1.48 -11.06 16.79
N ARG A 112 -2.17 -12.19 16.93
CA ARG A 112 -1.52 -13.53 16.96
C ARG A 112 -1.10 -13.96 15.57
N PHE A 113 -0.16 -14.89 15.46
CA PHE A 113 0.13 -15.63 14.23
C PHE A 113 -1.16 -16.06 13.49
N SER A 114 -1.11 -16.05 12.15
CA SER A 114 -2.22 -16.37 11.23
C SER A 114 -3.45 -15.46 11.33
N THR A 115 -3.45 -14.43 12.19
CA THR A 115 -4.48 -13.39 12.12
C THR A 115 -4.42 -12.70 10.76
N VAL A 116 -5.58 -12.58 10.10
CA VAL A 116 -5.74 -11.83 8.85
C VAL A 116 -6.44 -10.51 9.15
N CYS A 117 -5.77 -9.41 8.84
CA CYS A 117 -6.30 -8.06 8.95
C CYS A 117 -6.75 -7.56 7.57
N ARG A 118 -8.05 -7.33 7.42
CA ARG A 118 -8.65 -6.79 6.19
C ARG A 118 -8.82 -5.29 6.31
N PHE A 119 -8.31 -4.58 5.31
CA PHE A 119 -8.49 -3.14 5.12
C PHE A 119 -9.37 -2.91 3.91
N GLU A 120 -10.38 -2.06 4.01
CA GLU A 120 -11.31 -1.76 2.94
C GLU A 120 -11.49 -0.25 2.78
N CYS A 121 -11.20 0.26 1.58
CA CYS A 121 -11.46 1.65 1.23
C CYS A 121 -12.97 1.91 1.02
N PRO A 122 -13.44 3.14 1.23
CA PRO A 122 -14.81 3.52 0.89
C PRO A 122 -15.13 3.35 -0.61
N ARG A 123 -16.41 3.52 -0.98
CA ARG A 123 -16.79 3.57 -2.40
C ARG A 123 -16.22 4.82 -3.05
N GLY A 124 -15.75 4.69 -4.29
CA GLY A 124 -14.98 5.72 -5.00
C GLY A 124 -13.48 5.73 -4.69
N TYR A 125 -13.01 4.96 -3.70
CA TYR A 125 -11.61 4.96 -3.26
C TYR A 125 -10.88 3.64 -3.52
N GLU A 126 -9.58 3.73 -3.80
CA GLU A 126 -8.68 2.57 -3.99
C GLU A 126 -7.38 2.70 -3.19
N MET A 127 -6.81 1.56 -2.80
CA MET A 127 -5.49 1.47 -2.17
C MET A 127 -4.40 1.96 -3.14
N LYS A 128 -3.59 2.93 -2.69
CA LYS A 128 -2.65 3.71 -3.51
C LYS A 128 -1.74 2.89 -4.43
N LYS A 129 -1.24 1.73 -3.99
CA LYS A 129 -0.27 0.91 -4.76
C LYS A 129 -0.93 -0.27 -5.45
N SER A 130 -1.77 -1.00 -4.71
CA SER A 130 -2.43 -2.21 -5.22
C SER A 130 -3.56 -1.92 -6.19
N LYS A 131 -4.14 -0.70 -6.18
CA LYS A 131 -5.29 -0.30 -7.02
C LYS A 131 -6.47 -1.26 -6.87
N LEU A 132 -6.71 -1.64 -5.61
CA LEU A 132 -7.83 -2.47 -5.17
C LEU A 132 -8.54 -1.74 -4.03
N ARG A 133 -9.86 -1.94 -3.89
CA ARG A 133 -10.60 -1.43 -2.72
C ARG A 133 -10.27 -2.18 -1.43
N THR A 134 -9.64 -3.36 -1.51
CA THR A 134 -9.40 -4.22 -0.34
C THR A 134 -7.98 -4.78 -0.29
N LEU A 135 -7.33 -4.67 0.86
CA LEU A 135 -6.03 -5.25 1.17
C LEU A 135 -6.18 -6.24 2.34
N SER A 136 -5.40 -7.32 2.36
CA SER A 136 -5.38 -8.28 3.46
C SER A 136 -3.95 -8.62 3.86
N LEU A 137 -3.61 -8.35 5.13
CA LEU A 137 -2.31 -8.65 5.71
C LEU A 137 -2.44 -9.82 6.67
N THR A 138 -1.48 -10.74 6.65
CA THR A 138 -1.46 -11.95 7.48
C THR A 138 -0.22 -11.94 8.37
N CYS A 139 -0.41 -12.27 9.66
CA CYS A 139 0.67 -12.34 10.63
C CYS A 139 1.50 -13.62 10.45
N GLY A 140 2.79 -13.48 10.16
CA GLY A 140 3.74 -14.55 9.87
C GLY A 140 4.33 -15.25 11.10
N LEU A 141 5.04 -16.35 10.86
CA LEU A 141 5.74 -17.12 11.91
C LEU A 141 6.98 -16.40 12.48
N ASP A 142 7.43 -15.36 11.79
CA ASP A 142 8.52 -14.46 12.17
C ASP A 142 8.04 -13.27 13.03
N GLY A 143 6.75 -13.21 13.39
CA GLY A 143 6.15 -12.07 14.08
C GLY A 143 6.01 -10.82 13.20
N GLN A 144 6.12 -10.96 11.87
CA GLN A 144 5.98 -9.84 10.94
C GLN A 144 4.74 -9.99 10.06
N TRP A 145 4.23 -8.85 9.60
CA TRP A 145 3.17 -8.84 8.59
C TRP A 145 3.76 -9.13 7.21
N ASN A 146 3.06 -9.93 6.40
CA ASN A 146 3.42 -10.23 5.01
C ASN A 146 3.38 -9.02 4.04
N GLY A 147 3.19 -7.80 4.55
CA GLY A 147 3.03 -6.57 3.79
C GLY A 147 2.88 -5.36 4.71
N LYS A 148 2.55 -4.21 4.14
CA LYS A 148 2.31 -2.95 4.88
C LYS A 148 0.94 -2.39 4.53
N PRO A 149 0.27 -1.68 5.44
CA PRO A 149 -0.97 -0.97 5.13
C PRO A 149 -0.77 0.08 4.02
N GLU A 150 -1.79 0.32 3.20
CA GLU A 150 -1.80 1.31 2.10
C GLU A 150 -2.88 2.38 2.33
N THR A 151 -2.61 3.63 1.95
CA THR A 151 -3.61 4.70 2.00
C THR A 151 -4.65 4.55 0.89
N CYS A 152 -5.90 4.93 1.18
CA CYS A 152 -6.93 5.10 0.17
C CYS A 152 -6.73 6.44 -0.56
N ASP A 153 -6.59 6.40 -1.88
CA ASP A 153 -6.69 7.56 -2.76
C ASP A 153 -8.09 7.55 -3.41
N ASP A 154 -8.69 8.73 -3.63
CA ASP A 154 -9.95 8.83 -4.39
C ASP A 154 -9.69 8.57 -5.89
N VAL A 155 -10.64 7.94 -6.57
CA VAL A 155 -10.60 7.60 -8.00
C VAL A 155 -11.90 7.93 -8.74
N GLU A 156 -12.93 8.44 -8.05
CA GLU A 156 -14.23 8.79 -8.63
C GLU A 156 -14.33 10.31 -8.80
N ALA A 157 -14.61 10.78 -10.03
CA ALA A 157 -14.64 12.21 -10.33
C ALA A 157 -15.98 12.86 -9.94
N PRO A 158 -16.00 14.16 -9.60
CA PRO A 158 -17.22 14.86 -9.21
C PRO A 158 -18.31 14.81 -10.30
N GLU A 159 -19.57 14.64 -9.90
CA GLU A 159 -20.73 14.85 -10.76
C GLU A 159 -21.16 16.32 -10.76
N ILE A 160 -21.43 16.87 -11.94
CA ILE A 160 -21.95 18.24 -12.09
C ILE A 160 -23.17 18.27 -13.01
N THR A 161 -24.28 18.80 -12.49
CA THR A 161 -25.54 19.02 -13.22
C THR A 161 -25.68 20.51 -13.55
N CYS A 162 -25.60 20.85 -14.83
CA CYS A 162 -25.76 22.23 -15.30
C CYS A 162 -27.24 22.68 -15.35
N PRO A 163 -27.48 24.00 -15.29
CA PRO A 163 -28.69 24.63 -15.81
C PRO A 163 -28.96 24.24 -17.28
N GLN A 164 -30.20 24.42 -17.73
CA GLN A 164 -30.55 24.26 -19.14
C GLN A 164 -30.17 25.48 -19.97
N ASP A 165 -30.08 25.29 -21.29
CA ASP A 165 -29.93 26.40 -22.24
C ASP A 165 -31.10 27.39 -22.10
N MET A 166 -30.79 28.69 -22.03
CA MET A 166 -31.75 29.76 -21.80
C MET A 166 -31.88 30.68 -23.02
N THR A 167 -33.11 31.12 -23.29
CA THR A 167 -33.41 32.21 -24.22
C THR A 167 -34.16 33.30 -23.48
N VAL A 168 -33.68 34.55 -23.54
CA VAL A 168 -34.21 35.69 -22.80
C VAL A 168 -34.37 36.88 -23.75
N ASN A 169 -35.47 37.61 -23.63
CA ASN A 169 -35.70 38.84 -24.38
C ASN A 169 -35.08 40.03 -23.63
N ASN A 170 -34.53 41.00 -24.36
CA ASN A 170 -34.16 42.30 -23.82
C ASN A 170 -35.40 43.13 -23.43
N GLU A 171 -35.20 44.14 -22.59
CA GLU A 171 -36.19 45.21 -22.43
C GLU A 171 -36.23 46.12 -23.68
N PRO A 172 -37.37 46.75 -24.00
CA PRO A 172 -37.47 47.69 -25.12
C PRO A 172 -36.38 48.76 -25.06
N GLN A 173 -35.78 49.06 -26.22
CA GLN A 173 -34.68 50.02 -26.40
C GLN A 173 -33.32 49.63 -25.77
N MET A 174 -33.20 48.51 -25.04
CA MET A 174 -31.91 47.99 -24.57
C MET A 174 -31.22 47.14 -25.65
N SER A 175 -29.88 47.13 -25.67
CA SER A 175 -29.07 46.25 -26.53
C SER A 175 -28.63 44.94 -25.85
N TYR A 176 -29.07 44.71 -24.62
CA TYR A 176 -28.70 43.59 -23.76
C TYR A 176 -29.87 43.16 -22.87
N ALA A 177 -29.78 41.95 -22.31
CA ALA A 177 -30.60 41.51 -21.18
C ALA A 177 -29.69 41.19 -19.99
N GLU A 178 -30.18 41.44 -18.77
CA GLU A 178 -29.57 40.89 -17.55
C GLU A 178 -30.18 39.52 -17.29
N VAL A 179 -29.34 38.49 -17.24
CA VAL A 179 -29.76 37.09 -17.14
C VAL A 179 -29.29 36.52 -15.82
N THR A 180 -30.22 35.89 -15.11
CA THR A 180 -30.00 35.18 -13.85
C THR A 180 -30.24 33.70 -14.09
N TRP A 181 -29.32 32.86 -13.59
CA TRP A 181 -29.45 31.40 -13.55
C TRP A 181 -29.14 30.88 -12.15
N ASP A 182 -29.66 29.68 -11.85
CA ASP A 182 -29.28 28.90 -10.68
C ASP A 182 -27.85 28.36 -10.85
N GLU A 183 -27.06 28.34 -9.77
CA GLU A 183 -25.73 27.71 -9.79
C GLU A 183 -25.87 26.18 -9.94
N PRO A 184 -24.93 25.49 -10.63
CA PRO A 184 -25.05 24.06 -10.91
C PRO A 184 -25.01 23.20 -9.64
N ILE A 185 -25.70 22.06 -9.67
CA ILE A 185 -25.66 21.08 -8.58
C ILE A 185 -24.41 20.22 -8.73
N ILE A 186 -23.57 20.20 -7.70
CA ILE A 186 -22.32 19.45 -7.65
C ILE A 186 -22.44 18.37 -6.58
N LYS A 187 -22.00 17.15 -6.89
CA LYS A 187 -21.96 16.00 -5.97
C LYS A 187 -20.64 15.26 -6.14
N ASP A 188 -20.17 14.66 -5.06
CA ASP A 188 -18.90 13.95 -5.04
C ASP A 188 -18.87 12.95 -3.88
N ASN A 189 -18.23 11.80 -4.05
CA ASN A 189 -18.09 10.78 -3.00
C ASN A 189 -17.20 11.25 -1.85
N SER A 190 -16.20 12.09 -2.11
CA SER A 190 -15.26 12.56 -1.08
C SER A 190 -15.96 13.32 0.05
N GLN A 191 -16.99 14.12 -0.27
CA GLN A 191 -17.77 14.88 0.72
C GLN A 191 -18.50 14.00 1.74
N GLY A 192 -18.80 12.74 1.39
CA GLY A 192 -19.42 11.76 2.28
C GLY A 192 -18.44 10.87 3.04
N ASN A 193 -17.19 10.78 2.57
CA ASN A 193 -16.19 9.82 3.07
C ASN A 193 -15.04 10.49 3.84
N ASP A 194 -14.56 11.67 3.40
CA ASP A 194 -13.51 12.45 4.06
C ASP A 194 -14.06 13.81 4.54
N PRO A 195 -14.10 14.07 5.86
CA PRO A 195 -14.57 15.36 6.39
C PRO A 195 -13.66 16.55 6.03
N ASN A 196 -12.48 16.31 5.44
CA ASN A 196 -11.56 17.34 4.97
C ASN A 196 -11.62 17.56 3.45
N ALA A 197 -12.47 16.83 2.73
CA ALA A 197 -12.66 16.96 1.29
C ALA A 197 -13.02 18.41 0.90
N LYS A 198 -12.46 18.87 -0.21
CA LYS A 198 -12.71 20.20 -0.76
C LYS A 198 -12.94 20.08 -2.26
N ILE A 199 -13.96 20.78 -2.75
CA ILE A 199 -14.19 20.97 -4.18
C ILE A 199 -13.81 22.41 -4.55
N GLU A 200 -12.92 22.54 -5.54
CA GLU A 200 -12.59 23.81 -6.19
C GLU A 200 -13.54 24.02 -7.38
N ILE A 201 -14.16 25.20 -7.47
CA ILE A 201 -15.10 25.56 -8.54
C ILE A 201 -14.55 26.73 -9.34
N THR A 202 -14.39 26.54 -10.65
CA THR A 202 -14.03 27.58 -11.61
C THR A 202 -15.21 27.83 -12.56
N LYS A 203 -15.61 29.09 -12.75
CA LYS A 203 -16.72 29.46 -13.63
C LYS A 203 -16.34 30.59 -14.59
N SER A 204 -16.78 30.49 -15.85
CA SER A 204 -16.49 31.51 -16.88
C SER A 204 -17.31 32.80 -16.68
N HIS A 205 -18.46 32.70 -16.04
CA HIS A 205 -19.37 33.80 -15.72
C HIS A 205 -19.98 33.61 -14.33
N THR A 206 -20.48 34.70 -13.74
CA THR A 206 -21.19 34.70 -12.45
C THR A 206 -22.60 35.21 -12.66
N SER A 207 -23.59 34.54 -12.07
CA SER A 207 -25.00 34.97 -12.05
C SER A 207 -25.19 36.10 -11.04
N PRO A 208 -25.95 37.18 -11.32
CA PRO A 208 -26.51 37.55 -12.63
C PRO A 208 -25.48 38.22 -13.56
N LYS A 209 -25.72 38.16 -14.87
CA LYS A 209 -24.83 38.73 -15.90
C LYS A 209 -25.60 39.38 -17.05
N LYS A 210 -25.11 40.54 -17.51
CA LYS A 210 -25.59 41.19 -18.74
C LYS A 210 -24.96 40.55 -19.99
N PHE A 211 -25.81 40.20 -20.96
CA PHE A 211 -25.43 39.63 -22.25
C PHE A 211 -26.08 40.42 -23.40
N GLU A 212 -25.33 40.65 -24.48
CA GLU A 212 -25.77 41.41 -25.66
C GLU A 212 -26.67 40.57 -26.58
N ILE A 213 -27.62 41.24 -27.26
CA ILE A 213 -28.53 40.62 -28.24
C ILE A 213 -27.76 39.96 -29.38
N GLY A 214 -28.24 38.80 -29.85
CA GLY A 214 -27.74 38.13 -31.05
C GLY A 214 -26.41 37.39 -30.88
N LYS A 215 -25.81 37.42 -29.67
CA LYS A 215 -24.62 36.62 -29.33
C LYS A 215 -25.03 35.44 -28.45
N ASN A 216 -24.83 34.22 -28.95
CA ASN A 216 -24.92 33.02 -28.13
C ASN A 216 -23.70 32.95 -27.22
N GLN A 217 -23.92 32.99 -25.91
CA GLN A 217 -22.87 32.97 -24.90
C GLN A 217 -22.85 31.59 -24.24
N VAL A 218 -21.65 31.02 -24.05
CA VAL A 218 -21.47 29.73 -23.38
C VAL A 218 -20.98 29.99 -21.96
N VAL A 219 -21.81 29.65 -20.97
CA VAL A 219 -21.42 29.65 -19.57
C VAL A 219 -20.87 28.28 -19.24
N THR A 220 -19.67 28.23 -18.68
CA THR A 220 -18.93 26.99 -18.40
C THR A 220 -18.56 26.95 -16.93
N TYR A 221 -18.80 25.80 -16.32
CA TYR A 221 -18.37 25.45 -14.97
C TYR A 221 -17.41 24.28 -15.03
N SER A 222 -16.31 24.37 -14.29
CA SER A 222 -15.36 23.30 -14.08
C SER A 222 -15.21 23.09 -12.57
N VAL A 223 -15.33 21.85 -12.14
CA VAL A 223 -15.15 21.42 -10.76
C VAL A 223 -13.95 20.49 -10.65
N LYS A 224 -13.30 20.53 -9.50
CA LYS A 224 -12.12 19.73 -9.19
C LYS A 224 -12.15 19.31 -7.74
N ASP A 225 -11.91 18.03 -7.46
CA ASP A 225 -11.90 17.49 -6.10
C ASP A 225 -10.52 17.62 -5.41
N GLY A 226 -10.40 17.06 -4.21
CA GLY A 226 -9.14 16.98 -3.45
C GLY A 226 -8.11 16.02 -4.04
N ALA A 227 -8.52 15.06 -4.88
CA ALA A 227 -7.64 14.14 -5.60
C ALA A 227 -7.13 14.70 -6.94
N ASN A 228 -7.64 15.85 -7.36
CA ASN A 228 -7.44 16.52 -8.66
C ASN A 228 -8.18 15.88 -9.84
N LEU A 229 -9.20 15.07 -9.59
CA LEU A 229 -10.16 14.63 -10.60
C LEU A 229 -11.09 15.79 -10.92
N THR A 230 -11.53 15.88 -12.19
CA THR A 230 -12.27 17.04 -12.69
C THR A 230 -13.51 16.63 -13.47
N ALA A 231 -14.52 17.48 -13.40
CA ALA A 231 -15.67 17.44 -14.27
C ALA A 231 -16.03 18.85 -14.73
N SER A 232 -16.77 18.95 -15.83
CA SER A 232 -17.23 20.23 -16.35
C SER A 232 -18.58 20.10 -17.02
N CYS A 233 -19.33 21.20 -17.00
CA CYS A 233 -20.55 21.32 -17.78
C CYS A 233 -20.66 22.74 -18.35
N ASN A 234 -21.48 22.88 -19.38
CA ASN A 234 -21.79 24.17 -19.98
C ASN A 234 -23.25 24.24 -20.40
N PHE A 235 -23.76 25.46 -20.49
CA PHE A 235 -25.07 25.78 -21.05
C PHE A 235 -24.97 27.09 -21.84
N ARG A 236 -25.91 27.30 -22.76
CA ARG A 236 -25.98 28.47 -23.63
C ARG A 236 -26.98 29.49 -23.11
N VAL A 237 -26.64 30.75 -23.26
CA VAL A 237 -27.53 31.89 -23.06
C VAL A 237 -27.66 32.63 -24.38
N THR A 238 -28.88 32.79 -24.85
CA THR A 238 -29.23 33.53 -26.08
C THR A 238 -30.10 34.71 -25.71
N VAL A 239 -29.65 35.93 -26.01
CA VAL A 239 -30.48 37.13 -25.87
C VAL A 239 -31.09 37.49 -27.22
N GLN A 240 -32.42 37.60 -27.27
CA GLN A 240 -33.19 37.95 -28.47
C GLN A 240 -33.81 39.34 -28.35
N GLY A 241 -34.14 39.93 -29.49
CA GLY A 241 -34.90 41.19 -29.57
C GLY A 241 -36.37 40.94 -29.24
N GLY A 242 -36.87 41.55 -28.17
CA GLY A 242 -38.28 41.61 -27.77
C GLY A 242 -39.05 42.77 -28.40
#